data_AF-K1SKC8-F1
#
_entry.id   AF-K1SKC8-F1
#
_cell.length_a   1.000
_cell.length_b   1.000
_cell.length_c   1.000
_cell.angle_alpha   90.00
_cell.angle_beta   90.00
_cell.angle_gamma   90.00
#
_symmetry.space_group_name_H-M   'P 1'
#
loop_
_entity.id
_entity.type
_entity.pdbx_description
1 polymer ?
#
loop_
_entity_poly.entity_id
_entity_poly.type
_entity_poly.pdbx_seq_one_letter_code
_entity_poly.pdbx_strand_id
1 'polypeptide(L)'
;QGGDHMGNKNVITKDDCYLFGKGTHYEIYEKLGAHVTTIDGVKGTYFAVWAPHAVNVAVIGDFNDWLGFNHNMKMENDSGIWELFIPEVEEGAMYKYVISTQSGDTLYKADPYGFWAEKRPGNASRVANIDNYKWKDAKWISEKAKENHYELPMSIYEVHPGSWRKDFKGPDDEDGFYDYKRMAKELVAYVKDMGYTHVELMGILEHPFDGSWGYQVVGYYAPTSRYGTPQDFMYLVDAFHKAGIGVILDWVPAHFPKDAHGLAMFDGTPLYEYADPRLGEHPDWGTKVFDYSKTEVVNFLIANALFWVEKYHIDGLRVDAVASMLYLDYGREDGQWVPNKYGGNENLEAIEFFKHLSSVMNYRNPRAYIIAEESTAWPKVTMSPKDGGLGFSYKWNMGWMHDFLEYTKLDPLFKKGNHNKMT
;
A
#
# COMPACT_ATOMS: atom_id res chain seq x y z
N GLN A 1 -0.64 -34.32 14.95
CA GLN A 1 -2.07 -34.30 15.35
C GLN A 1 -2.68 -33.15 14.58
N GLY A 2 -3.37 -33.43 13.48
CA GLY A 2 -4.09 -32.41 12.72
C GLY A 2 -5.43 -32.19 13.39
N GLY A 3 -5.52 -31.15 14.20
CA GLY A 3 -6.79 -30.64 14.70
C GLY A 3 -7.38 -29.74 13.62
N ASP A 4 -8.53 -30.12 13.10
CA ASP A 4 -9.32 -29.26 12.22
C ASP A 4 -9.79 -28.08 13.09
N HIS A 5 -9.06 -26.95 13.06
CA HIS A 5 -9.31 -25.76 13.90
C HIS A 5 -10.53 -24.95 13.40
N MET A 6 -11.61 -25.66 13.02
CA MET A 6 -12.86 -25.09 12.51
C MET A 6 -13.46 -24.13 13.53
N GLY A 7 -13.20 -22.83 13.36
CA GLY A 7 -13.81 -21.76 14.15
C GLY A 7 -12.95 -20.53 14.39
N ASN A 8 -11.62 -20.60 14.19
CA ASN A 8 -10.78 -19.41 14.32
C ASN A 8 -10.80 -18.58 13.02
N LYS A 9 -11.18 -17.30 13.11
CA LYS A 9 -11.31 -16.41 11.93
C LYS A 9 -9.98 -16.22 11.17
N ASN A 10 -8.84 -16.31 11.85
CA ASN A 10 -7.52 -16.01 11.26
C ASN A 10 -6.88 -17.22 10.57
N VAL A 11 -7.27 -18.44 10.94
CA VAL A 11 -6.71 -19.66 10.34
C VAL A 11 -7.15 -19.76 8.87
N ILE A 12 -6.19 -20.10 8.00
CA ILE A 12 -6.42 -20.28 6.56
C ILE A 12 -7.34 -21.49 6.34
N THR A 13 -8.38 -21.28 5.56
CA THR A 13 -9.32 -22.32 5.13
C THR A 13 -9.14 -22.65 3.65
N LYS A 14 -9.76 -23.74 3.19
CA LYS A 14 -9.78 -24.09 1.76
C LYS A 14 -10.47 -23.03 0.90
N ASP A 15 -11.49 -22.37 1.43
CA ASP A 15 -12.19 -21.30 0.74
C ASP A 15 -11.30 -20.05 0.63
N ASP A 16 -10.55 -19.73 1.69
CA ASP A 16 -9.57 -18.64 1.66
C ASP A 16 -8.50 -18.90 0.57
N CYS A 17 -7.94 -20.11 0.53
CA CYS A 17 -6.99 -20.56 -0.50
C CYS A 17 -7.57 -20.46 -1.92
N TYR A 18 -8.83 -20.88 -2.11
CA TYR A 18 -9.52 -20.79 -3.39
C TYR A 18 -9.70 -19.34 -3.84
N LEU A 19 -10.21 -18.47 -2.95
CA LEU A 19 -10.46 -17.07 -3.26
C LEU A 19 -9.15 -16.31 -3.54
N PHE A 20 -8.09 -16.62 -2.78
CA PHE A 20 -6.75 -16.05 -2.97
C PHE A 20 -6.16 -16.44 -4.32
N GLY A 21 -6.20 -17.73 -4.68
CA GLY A 21 -5.75 -18.21 -5.99
C GLY A 21 -6.59 -17.67 -7.16
N LYS A 22 -7.84 -17.24 -6.91
CA LYS A 22 -8.69 -16.54 -7.88
C LYS A 22 -8.49 -15.03 -7.92
N GLY A 23 -7.70 -14.46 -7.03
CA GLY A 23 -7.48 -13.01 -6.96
C GLY A 23 -8.68 -12.23 -6.42
N THR A 24 -9.54 -12.87 -5.62
CA THR A 24 -10.84 -12.31 -5.17
C THR A 24 -11.06 -12.38 -3.66
N HIS A 25 -10.02 -12.68 -2.88
CA HIS A 25 -10.08 -12.64 -1.42
C HIS A 25 -9.79 -11.21 -0.92
N TYR A 26 -10.81 -10.36 -0.90
CA TYR A 26 -10.64 -8.92 -0.61
C TYR A 26 -10.22 -8.61 0.84
N GLU A 27 -10.43 -9.54 1.76
CA GLU A 27 -10.00 -9.49 3.17
C GLU A 27 -8.85 -10.46 3.46
N ILE A 28 -8.02 -10.81 2.47
CA ILE A 28 -6.91 -11.77 2.66
C ILE A 28 -5.95 -11.35 3.80
N TYR A 29 -5.87 -10.04 4.07
CA TYR A 29 -5.11 -9.47 5.18
C TYR A 29 -5.63 -9.89 6.57
N GLU A 30 -6.85 -10.42 6.72
CA GLU A 30 -7.32 -11.03 7.97
C GLU A 30 -6.71 -12.40 8.25
N LYS A 31 -6.05 -12.98 7.23
CA LYS A 31 -5.51 -14.34 7.24
C LYS A 31 -4.00 -14.36 7.10
N LEU A 32 -3.47 -13.75 6.03
CA LEU A 32 -2.03 -13.58 5.82
C LEU A 32 -1.49 -12.49 6.74
N GLY A 33 -0.22 -12.59 7.10
CA GLY A 33 0.44 -11.73 8.07
C GLY A 33 0.55 -12.38 9.44
N ALA A 34 0.57 -11.56 10.49
CA ALA A 34 0.66 -12.00 11.88
C ALA A 34 -0.55 -11.53 12.69
N HIS A 35 -1.32 -12.48 13.23
CA HIS A 35 -2.58 -12.23 13.90
C HIS A 35 -2.57 -12.75 15.34
N VAL A 36 -2.67 -11.84 16.32
CA VAL A 36 -2.87 -12.23 17.72
C VAL A 36 -4.21 -12.92 17.84
N THR A 37 -4.21 -14.18 18.27
CA THR A 37 -5.41 -15.01 18.29
C THR A 37 -5.33 -16.09 19.38
N THR A 38 -6.38 -16.92 19.48
CA THR A 38 -6.43 -18.06 20.41
C THR A 38 -6.73 -19.34 19.63
N ILE A 39 -5.85 -20.32 19.71
CA ILE A 39 -6.01 -21.64 19.10
C ILE A 39 -5.99 -22.68 20.21
N ASP A 40 -7.01 -23.55 20.23
CA ASP A 40 -7.20 -24.61 21.23
C ASP A 40 -7.09 -24.11 22.70
N GLY A 41 -7.57 -22.90 22.95
CA GLY A 41 -7.56 -22.26 24.28
C GLY A 41 -6.23 -21.61 24.68
N VAL A 42 -5.22 -21.63 23.80
CA VAL A 42 -3.91 -21.00 24.02
C VAL A 42 -3.83 -19.69 23.24
N LYS A 43 -3.48 -18.59 23.92
CA LYS A 43 -3.23 -17.29 23.28
C LYS A 43 -1.83 -17.26 22.67
N GLY A 44 -1.71 -16.68 21.48
CA GLY A 44 -0.45 -16.52 20.78
C GLY A 44 -0.65 -15.73 19.49
N THR A 45 0.27 -15.90 18.55
CA THR A 45 0.18 -15.27 17.23
C THR A 45 0.18 -16.34 16.14
N TYR A 46 -0.78 -16.23 15.22
CA TYR A 46 -0.85 -17.03 14.01
C TYR A 46 -0.18 -16.27 12.86
N PHE A 47 0.79 -16.91 12.22
CA PHE A 47 1.58 -16.38 11.12
C PHE A 47 1.21 -17.12 9.84
N ALA A 48 1.00 -16.38 8.75
CA ALA A 48 0.81 -16.96 7.42
C ALA A 48 1.46 -16.12 6.32
N VAL A 49 2.15 -16.76 5.39
CA VAL A 49 2.89 -16.08 4.30
C VAL A 49 2.86 -16.88 3.00
N TRP A 50 2.64 -16.19 1.88
CA TRP A 50 2.70 -16.78 0.54
C TRP A 50 4.14 -16.87 0.03
N ALA A 51 4.63 -18.09 -0.17
CA ALA A 51 5.98 -18.39 -0.66
C ALA A 51 6.00 -19.77 -1.35
N PRO A 52 5.31 -19.92 -2.49
CA PRO A 52 5.03 -21.22 -3.13
C PRO A 52 6.29 -21.98 -3.57
N HIS A 53 7.40 -21.28 -3.86
CA HIS A 53 8.62 -21.90 -4.35
C HIS A 53 9.67 -22.16 -3.25
N ALA A 54 9.41 -21.72 -2.02
CA ALA A 54 10.28 -21.94 -0.89
C ALA A 54 10.44 -23.44 -0.57
N VAL A 55 11.65 -23.83 -0.17
CA VAL A 55 11.93 -25.18 0.34
C VAL A 55 11.52 -25.29 1.81
N ASN A 56 11.74 -24.23 2.58
CA ASN A 56 11.34 -24.13 3.97
C ASN A 56 11.11 -22.66 4.33
N VAL A 57 10.15 -22.42 5.24
CA VAL A 57 9.94 -21.11 5.86
C VAL A 57 9.93 -21.28 7.36
N ALA A 58 10.61 -20.40 8.08
CA ALA A 58 10.58 -20.34 9.55
C ALA A 58 10.32 -18.91 10.04
N VAL A 59 9.70 -18.79 11.21
CA VAL A 59 9.53 -17.51 11.88
C VAL A 59 10.68 -17.28 12.86
N ILE A 60 11.35 -16.15 12.75
CA ILE A 60 12.36 -15.70 13.72
C ILE A 60 11.93 -14.38 14.32
N GLY A 61 12.32 -14.12 15.57
CA GLY A 61 11.98 -12.92 16.29
C GLY A 61 12.67 -12.81 17.64
N ASP A 62 12.32 -11.77 18.40
CA ASP A 62 12.82 -11.59 19.77
C ASP A 62 12.47 -12.78 20.70
N PHE A 63 11.30 -13.39 20.50
CA PHE A 63 10.81 -14.54 21.26
C PHE A 63 11.54 -15.87 21.03
N ASN A 64 12.47 -15.95 20.07
CA ASN A 64 13.30 -17.14 19.84
C ASN A 64 14.77 -16.80 19.55
N ASP A 65 15.26 -15.69 20.08
CA ASP A 65 16.64 -15.21 19.91
C ASP A 65 17.05 -15.07 18.43
N TRP A 66 16.08 -14.83 17.54
CA TRP A 66 16.24 -14.80 16.08
C TRP A 66 16.69 -16.12 15.46
N LEU A 67 16.37 -17.26 16.10
CA LEU A 67 16.76 -18.60 15.65
C LEU A 67 15.54 -19.45 15.24
N GLY A 68 15.51 -19.86 13.97
CA GLY A 68 14.32 -20.51 13.36
C GLY A 68 14.14 -22.01 13.64
N PHE A 69 15.09 -22.68 14.31
CA PHE A 69 15.13 -24.14 14.39
C PHE A 69 13.87 -24.79 15.02
N ASN A 70 13.15 -24.08 15.89
CA ASN A 70 11.94 -24.56 16.55
C ASN A 70 10.63 -23.94 16.00
N HIS A 71 10.69 -23.06 15.00
CA HIS A 71 9.53 -22.35 14.46
C HIS A 71 9.45 -22.46 12.93
N ASN A 72 9.70 -23.67 12.40
CA ASN A 72 9.42 -23.98 11.00
C ASN A 72 7.91 -23.97 10.76
N MET A 73 7.51 -23.28 9.70
CA MET A 73 6.13 -23.20 9.23
C MET A 73 5.79 -24.44 8.42
N LYS A 74 4.50 -24.65 8.17
CA LYS A 74 4.00 -25.75 7.35
C LYS A 74 3.19 -25.22 6.17
N MET A 75 3.29 -25.90 5.04
CA MET A 75 2.45 -25.67 3.88
C MET A 75 1.57 -26.90 3.69
N GLU A 76 0.40 -26.91 4.36
CA GLU A 76 -0.59 -28.00 4.29
C GLU A 76 -1.74 -27.66 3.30
N ASN A 77 -1.46 -26.82 2.30
CA ASN A 77 -2.40 -26.38 1.27
C ASN A 77 -1.71 -26.33 -0.12
N ASP A 78 -2.53 -26.27 -1.18
CA ASP A 78 -2.05 -26.20 -2.58
C ASP A 78 -1.85 -24.76 -3.09
N SER A 79 -2.03 -23.76 -2.22
CA SER A 79 -1.94 -22.32 -2.58
C SER A 79 -0.57 -21.71 -2.31
N GLY A 80 0.40 -22.49 -1.81
CA GLY A 80 1.74 -21.99 -1.52
C GLY A 80 1.83 -21.15 -0.24
N ILE A 81 0.84 -21.26 0.66
CA ILE A 81 0.78 -20.49 1.90
C ILE A 81 1.41 -21.31 3.02
N TRP A 82 2.41 -20.74 3.68
CA TRP A 82 3.06 -21.30 4.85
C TRP A 82 2.41 -20.76 6.11
N GLU A 83 2.17 -21.61 7.10
CA GLU A 83 1.37 -21.30 8.29
C GLU A 83 2.07 -21.79 9.57
N LEU A 84 1.96 -21.02 10.65
CA LEU A 84 2.42 -21.44 11.98
C LEU A 84 1.69 -20.66 13.08
N PHE A 85 1.23 -21.36 14.12
CA PHE A 85 0.82 -20.73 15.37
C PHE A 85 1.94 -20.85 16.40
N ILE A 86 2.32 -19.72 17.01
CA ILE A 86 3.32 -19.67 18.07
C ILE A 86 2.63 -19.18 19.36
N PRO A 87 2.52 -20.03 20.40
CA PRO A 87 2.01 -19.65 21.70
C PRO A 87 2.76 -18.47 22.30
N GLU A 88 2.08 -17.67 23.11
CA GLU A 88 2.66 -16.62 23.97
C GLU A 88 3.38 -15.46 23.24
N VAL A 89 3.46 -15.48 21.90
CA VAL A 89 3.89 -14.31 21.12
C VAL A 89 2.78 -13.26 21.15
N GLU A 90 3.10 -12.08 21.69
CA GLU A 90 2.16 -10.99 21.89
C GLU A 90 2.36 -9.83 20.89
N GLU A 91 1.41 -8.89 20.90
CA GLU A 91 1.52 -7.62 20.19
C GLU A 91 2.82 -6.87 20.58
N GLY A 92 3.51 -6.33 19.58
CA GLY A 92 4.79 -5.62 19.72
C GLY A 92 6.04 -6.47 19.49
N ALA A 93 5.92 -7.80 19.53
CA ALA A 93 7.01 -8.72 19.22
C ALA A 93 7.56 -8.48 17.80
N MET A 94 8.88 -8.38 17.68
CA MET A 94 9.55 -8.25 16.39
C MET A 94 9.75 -9.61 15.74
N TYR A 95 9.51 -9.71 14.44
CA TYR A 95 9.70 -10.94 13.69
C TYR A 95 10.08 -10.72 12.23
N LYS A 96 10.56 -11.80 11.61
CA LYS A 96 10.82 -11.95 10.16
C LYS A 96 10.53 -13.38 9.73
N TYR A 97 10.38 -13.57 8.43
CA TYR A 97 10.44 -14.89 7.82
C TYR A 97 11.86 -15.21 7.36
N VAL A 98 12.35 -16.39 7.69
CA VAL A 98 13.56 -16.98 7.11
C VAL A 98 13.13 -17.99 6.05
N ILE A 99 13.54 -17.76 4.81
CA ILE A 99 13.13 -18.56 3.66
C ILE A 99 14.35 -19.26 3.09
N SER A 100 14.31 -20.59 3.04
CA SER A 100 15.28 -21.41 2.30
C SER A 100 14.80 -21.59 0.88
N THR A 101 15.62 -21.22 -0.10
CA THR A 101 15.25 -21.26 -1.53
C THR A 101 15.69 -22.58 -2.18
N GLN A 102 15.18 -22.85 -3.39
CA GLN A 102 15.64 -24.01 -4.19
C GLN A 102 17.11 -23.90 -4.62
N SER A 103 17.65 -22.68 -4.74
CA SER A 103 19.08 -22.45 -5.02
C SER A 103 19.99 -22.75 -3.82
N GLY A 104 19.43 -22.97 -2.64
CA GLY A 104 20.16 -23.16 -1.38
C GLY A 104 20.46 -21.87 -0.62
N ASP A 105 19.93 -20.74 -1.07
CA ASP A 105 20.07 -19.46 -0.36
C ASP A 105 19.15 -19.39 0.86
N THR A 106 19.54 -18.57 1.83
CA THR A 106 18.71 -18.24 3.01
C THR A 106 18.39 -16.75 2.98
N LEU A 107 17.11 -16.43 2.83
CA LEU A 107 16.59 -15.07 2.74
C LEU A 107 15.95 -14.66 4.08
N TYR A 108 16.11 -13.39 4.45
CA TYR A 108 15.46 -12.79 5.63
C TYR A 108 14.48 -11.73 5.15
N LYS A 109 13.19 -11.99 5.32
CA LYS A 109 12.12 -11.17 4.76
C LYS A 109 11.29 -10.53 5.87
N ALA A 110 10.97 -9.25 5.69
CA ALA A 110 9.86 -8.63 6.38
C ALA A 110 8.56 -9.25 5.87
N ASP A 111 7.52 -9.21 6.70
CA ASP A 111 6.20 -9.72 6.35
C ASP A 111 5.52 -8.81 5.32
N PRO A 112 5.16 -9.33 4.11
CA PRO A 112 4.41 -8.56 3.11
C PRO A 112 3.08 -8.00 3.63
N TYR A 113 2.45 -8.71 4.56
CA TYR A 113 1.16 -8.38 5.18
C TYR A 113 1.33 -7.89 6.63
N GLY A 114 2.55 -7.53 7.05
CA GLY A 114 2.81 -7.00 8.38
C GLY A 114 2.09 -5.67 8.63
N PHE A 115 1.43 -5.53 9.77
CA PHE A 115 0.67 -4.32 10.14
C PHE A 115 1.48 -3.26 10.87
N TRP A 116 2.70 -3.61 11.30
CA TRP A 116 3.63 -2.69 11.93
C TRP A 116 5.06 -3.12 11.62
N ALA A 117 6.00 -2.18 11.73
CA ALA A 117 7.39 -2.38 11.40
C ALA A 117 8.31 -1.74 12.45
N GLU A 118 9.54 -2.24 12.50
CA GLU A 118 10.63 -1.58 13.20
C GLU A 118 10.98 -0.24 12.53
N LYS A 119 11.31 0.78 13.33
CA LYS A 119 11.74 2.08 12.81
C LYS A 119 13.02 1.91 12.01
N ARG A 120 13.03 2.45 10.78
CA ARG A 120 14.22 2.47 9.90
C ARG A 120 15.46 3.03 10.65
N PRO A 121 16.65 2.47 10.43
CA PRO A 121 17.00 1.47 9.40
C PRO A 121 16.70 0.01 9.79
N GLY A 122 16.05 -0.21 10.94
CA GLY A 122 15.47 -1.51 11.28
C GLY A 122 14.50 -2.00 10.20
N ASN A 123 14.33 -3.32 10.10
CA ASN A 123 13.57 -3.95 9.01
C ASN A 123 12.87 -5.25 9.43
N ALA A 124 12.68 -5.45 10.74
CA ALA A 124 11.74 -6.46 11.22
C ALA A 124 10.29 -5.97 11.12
N SER A 125 9.37 -6.89 10.88
CA SER A 125 7.95 -6.65 11.11
C SER A 125 7.68 -6.70 12.62
N ARG A 126 6.59 -6.07 13.06
CA ARG A 126 6.09 -6.15 14.44
C ARG A 126 4.67 -6.64 14.43
N VAL A 127 4.36 -7.57 15.35
CA VAL A 127 2.99 -8.04 15.56
C VAL A 127 2.14 -6.85 16.03
N ALA A 128 1.00 -6.60 15.41
CA ALA A 128 0.09 -5.53 15.79
C ALA A 128 -1.37 -5.99 15.74
N ASN A 129 -2.17 -5.54 16.71
CA ASN A 129 -3.61 -5.78 16.72
C ASN A 129 -4.35 -4.46 16.41
N ILE A 130 -4.70 -4.31 15.13
CA ILE A 130 -5.37 -3.12 14.61
C ILE A 130 -6.88 -3.08 14.93
N ASP A 131 -7.49 -4.19 15.36
CA ASP A 131 -8.92 -4.27 15.68
C ASP A 131 -9.25 -3.66 17.06
N ASN A 132 -8.24 -3.29 17.87
CA ASN A 132 -8.42 -2.76 19.23
C ASN A 132 -8.69 -1.24 19.31
N TYR A 133 -8.55 -0.49 18.20
CA TYR A 133 -8.81 0.94 18.19
C TYR A 133 -10.33 1.23 18.16
N LYS A 134 -10.77 2.21 18.96
CA LYS A 134 -12.19 2.61 19.06
C LYS A 134 -12.43 3.92 18.33
N TRP A 135 -12.84 3.81 17.06
CA TRP A 135 -13.20 4.93 16.20
C TRP A 135 -14.35 5.79 16.75
N LYS A 136 -14.33 7.09 16.45
CA LYS A 136 -15.34 8.07 16.87
C LYS A 136 -15.94 8.84 15.69
N ASP A 137 -15.74 8.34 14.48
CA ASP A 137 -16.08 8.97 13.21
C ASP A 137 -17.29 8.31 12.51
N ALA A 138 -18.04 7.45 13.19
CA ALA A 138 -19.20 6.76 12.61
C ALA A 138 -20.19 7.71 11.89
N LYS A 139 -20.36 8.93 12.43
CA LYS A 139 -21.16 9.99 11.77
C LYS A 139 -20.56 10.38 10.41
N TRP A 140 -19.27 10.70 10.36
CA TRP A 140 -18.54 11.03 9.13
C TRP A 140 -18.71 9.94 8.07
N ILE A 141 -18.42 8.68 8.44
CA ILE A 141 -18.54 7.53 7.52
C ILE A 141 -19.95 7.42 6.96
N SER A 142 -20.98 7.56 7.81
CA SER A 142 -22.38 7.42 7.40
C SER A 142 -22.90 8.58 6.53
N GLU A 143 -22.34 9.78 6.70
CA GLU A 143 -22.67 10.96 5.90
C GLU A 143 -21.97 10.89 4.54
N LYS A 144 -20.66 10.62 4.53
CA LYS A 144 -19.87 10.47 3.29
C LYS A 144 -20.36 9.36 2.38
N ALA A 145 -20.85 8.25 2.93
CA ALA A 145 -21.42 7.15 2.14
C ALA A 145 -22.69 7.52 1.33
N LYS A 146 -23.33 8.66 1.62
CA LYS A 146 -24.57 9.11 0.95
C LYS A 146 -24.34 10.30 0.04
N GLU A 147 -23.15 10.90 0.08
CA GLU A 147 -22.84 12.11 -0.65
C GLU A 147 -22.44 11.82 -2.10
N ASN A 148 -22.86 12.68 -3.02
CA ASN A 148 -22.28 12.72 -4.35
C ASN A 148 -21.05 13.63 -4.32
N HIS A 149 -19.87 13.05 -4.20
CA HIS A 149 -18.62 13.79 -4.08
C HIS A 149 -18.29 14.69 -5.29
N TYR A 150 -18.84 14.40 -6.46
CA TYR A 150 -18.69 15.27 -7.64
C TYR A 150 -19.40 16.62 -7.51
N GLU A 151 -20.33 16.75 -6.57
CA GLU A 151 -21.11 17.98 -6.32
C GLU A 151 -20.63 18.73 -5.07
N LEU A 152 -19.57 18.25 -4.43
CA LEU A 152 -19.03 18.83 -3.19
C LEU A 152 -17.70 19.54 -3.43
N PRO A 153 -17.37 20.56 -2.60
CA PRO A 153 -16.08 21.23 -2.70
C PRO A 153 -14.94 20.27 -2.37
N MET A 154 -13.92 20.27 -3.22
CA MET A 154 -12.67 19.55 -2.99
C MET A 154 -11.50 20.52 -3.13
N SER A 155 -10.94 20.89 -1.99
CA SER A 155 -9.68 21.61 -1.85
C SER A 155 -8.76 20.80 -0.93
N ILE A 156 -7.62 20.41 -1.48
CA ILE A 156 -6.68 19.45 -0.88
C ILE A 156 -5.42 20.20 -0.43
N TYR A 157 -4.96 19.89 0.79
CA TYR A 157 -3.64 20.27 1.28
C TYR A 157 -2.73 19.03 1.24
N GLU A 158 -1.82 18.96 0.28
CA GLU A 158 -0.83 17.89 0.15
C GLU A 158 0.29 18.09 1.19
N VAL A 159 0.64 17.01 1.90
CA VAL A 159 1.58 17.05 3.03
C VAL A 159 2.46 15.82 3.04
N HIS A 160 3.77 16.05 3.11
CA HIS A 160 4.73 15.04 3.55
C HIS A 160 4.96 15.15 5.08
N PRO A 161 4.48 14.20 5.90
CA PRO A 161 4.54 14.31 7.37
C PRO A 161 5.94 14.51 7.95
N GLY A 162 6.95 13.85 7.36
CA GLY A 162 8.33 13.91 7.85
C GLY A 162 9.04 15.25 7.63
N SER A 163 8.43 16.18 6.88
CA SER A 163 9.01 17.48 6.54
C SER A 163 8.06 18.66 6.76
N TRP A 164 6.76 18.43 7.01
CA TRP A 164 5.81 19.49 7.34
C TRP A 164 6.26 20.32 8.54
N ARG A 165 6.68 19.64 9.60
CA ARG A 165 7.24 20.26 10.79
C ARG A 165 8.20 19.33 11.51
N LYS A 166 9.31 19.90 11.99
CA LYS A 166 10.27 19.22 12.84
C LYS A 166 10.37 19.89 14.20
N ASP A 167 10.62 19.09 15.24
CA ASP A 167 10.87 19.55 16.61
C ASP A 167 11.82 18.58 17.31
N PHE A 168 13.10 18.96 17.34
CA PHE A 168 14.18 18.18 17.92
C PHE A 168 14.11 18.24 19.45
N LYS A 169 13.74 17.13 20.08
CA LYS A 169 13.52 17.10 21.55
C LYS A 169 14.79 16.88 22.39
N GLY A 170 15.93 16.63 21.75
CA GLY A 170 17.19 16.39 22.43
C GLY A 170 18.24 15.79 21.50
N PRO A 171 19.44 15.48 22.03
CA PRO A 171 20.53 14.92 21.25
C PRO A 171 20.23 13.52 20.66
N ASP A 172 19.29 12.78 21.26
CA ASP A 172 18.92 11.43 20.82
C ASP A 172 17.77 11.42 19.77
N ASP A 173 17.21 12.59 19.44
CA ASP A 173 16.17 12.75 18.41
C ASP A 173 16.79 13.33 17.14
N GLU A 174 17.51 12.48 16.40
CA GLU A 174 18.23 12.89 15.19
C GLU A 174 17.32 13.35 14.05
N ASP A 175 16.09 12.83 14.00
CA ASP A 175 15.15 13.08 12.90
C ASP A 175 14.30 14.33 13.15
N GLY A 176 13.93 14.60 14.41
CA GLY A 176 13.04 15.67 14.83
C GLY A 176 11.60 15.48 14.33
N PHE A 177 11.16 14.25 14.01
CA PHE A 177 9.85 14.01 13.43
C PHE A 177 8.70 14.35 14.40
N TYR A 178 7.62 14.88 13.83
CA TYR A 178 6.35 14.93 14.54
C TYR A 178 5.70 13.55 14.54
N ASP A 179 5.33 13.06 15.72
CA ASP A 179 4.52 11.86 15.83
C ASP A 179 3.05 12.12 15.40
N TYR A 180 2.31 11.06 15.09
CA TYR A 180 0.92 11.13 14.64
C TYR A 180 0.00 11.82 15.65
N LYS A 181 0.25 11.69 16.96
CA LYS A 181 -0.58 12.34 18.00
C LYS A 181 -0.38 13.85 18.03
N ARG A 182 0.85 14.32 17.80
CA ARG A 182 1.14 15.75 17.66
C ARG A 182 0.55 16.30 16.38
N MET A 183 0.66 15.58 15.26
CA MET A 183 -0.01 15.95 14.01
C MET A 183 -1.53 16.05 14.18
N ALA A 184 -2.14 15.12 14.92
CA ALA A 184 -3.59 15.11 15.19
C ALA A 184 -4.08 16.37 15.92
N LYS A 185 -3.18 17.07 16.62
CA LYS A 185 -3.45 18.36 17.24
C LYS A 185 -3.13 19.52 16.31
N GLU A 186 -1.91 19.56 15.79
CA GLU A 186 -1.38 20.78 15.15
C GLU A 186 -1.65 20.82 13.65
N LEU A 187 -1.42 19.72 12.92
CA LEU A 187 -1.71 19.65 11.49
C LEU A 187 -3.22 19.74 11.24
N VAL A 188 -4.02 19.01 12.02
CA VAL A 188 -5.50 19.05 11.90
C VAL A 188 -6.04 20.46 12.15
N ALA A 189 -5.56 21.14 13.20
CA ALA A 189 -5.97 22.51 13.49
C ALA A 189 -5.56 23.48 12.37
N TYR A 190 -4.34 23.33 11.83
CA TYR A 190 -3.85 24.15 10.74
C TYR A 190 -4.66 23.97 9.45
N VAL A 191 -4.88 22.72 9.02
CA VAL A 191 -5.65 22.40 7.79
C VAL A 191 -7.08 22.93 7.90
N LYS A 192 -7.68 22.80 9.09
CA LYS A 192 -9.02 23.34 9.38
C LYS A 192 -9.07 24.87 9.33
N ASP A 193 -8.12 25.55 9.96
CA ASP A 193 -8.05 27.01 10.01
C ASP A 193 -7.87 27.61 8.61
N MET A 194 -7.05 26.97 7.78
CA MET A 194 -6.84 27.34 6.38
C MET A 194 -8.04 27.07 5.47
N GLY A 195 -9.04 26.31 5.93
CA GLY A 195 -10.30 26.06 5.20
C GLY A 195 -10.23 24.97 4.14
N TYR A 196 -9.23 24.08 4.19
CA TYR A 196 -9.17 22.93 3.29
C TYR A 196 -10.23 21.87 3.66
N THR A 197 -10.67 21.12 2.65
CA THR A 197 -11.67 20.05 2.81
C THR A 197 -11.02 18.68 3.01
N HIS A 198 -9.80 18.51 2.51
CA HIS A 198 -9.07 17.26 2.52
C HIS A 198 -7.58 17.53 2.81
N VAL A 199 -6.92 16.52 3.38
CA VAL A 199 -5.47 16.40 3.41
C VAL A 199 -5.06 15.22 2.54
N GLU A 200 -4.00 15.39 1.74
CA GLU A 200 -3.38 14.28 0.99
C GLU A 200 -2.02 13.99 1.62
N LEU A 201 -1.83 12.78 2.12
CA LEU A 201 -0.64 12.40 2.88
C LEU A 201 0.29 11.54 2.02
N MET A 202 1.52 12.02 1.86
CA MET A 202 2.60 11.31 1.21
C MET A 202 3.35 10.42 2.22
N GLY A 203 3.91 9.31 1.73
CA GLY A 203 4.85 8.47 2.49
C GLY A 203 4.34 7.93 3.81
N ILE A 204 3.07 7.50 3.83
CA ILE A 204 2.49 6.81 4.98
C ILE A 204 2.81 5.32 4.95
N LEU A 205 2.80 4.64 3.80
CA LEU A 205 3.18 3.23 3.71
C LEU A 205 4.65 3.06 4.13
N GLU A 206 4.99 1.98 4.82
CA GLU A 206 6.34 1.79 5.35
C GLU A 206 7.39 1.67 4.23
N HIS A 207 8.44 2.46 4.33
CA HIS A 207 9.48 2.63 3.31
C HIS A 207 10.85 2.79 3.98
N PRO A 208 11.95 2.25 3.40
CA PRO A 208 13.24 2.20 4.08
C PRO A 208 14.01 3.54 4.02
N PHE A 209 13.74 4.37 3.01
CA PHE A 209 14.56 5.55 2.71
C PHE A 209 13.73 6.84 2.61
N ASP A 210 14.05 7.83 3.44
CA ASP A 210 13.33 9.11 3.48
C ASP A 210 13.42 9.92 2.19
N GLY A 211 14.55 9.82 1.48
CA GLY A 211 14.76 10.53 0.22
C GLY A 211 13.87 10.02 -0.92
N SER A 212 13.18 8.89 -0.73
CA SER A 212 12.14 8.42 -1.65
C SER A 212 10.81 9.16 -1.48
N TRP A 213 10.65 9.96 -0.42
CA TRP A 213 9.39 10.58 0.01
C TRP A 213 8.24 9.60 0.23
N GLY A 214 8.57 8.31 0.36
CA GLY A 214 7.62 7.22 0.52
C GLY A 214 7.20 6.51 -0.75
N TYR A 215 7.73 6.89 -1.92
CA TYR A 215 7.42 6.23 -3.19
C TYR A 215 8.17 4.91 -3.42
N GLN A 216 9.04 4.49 -2.49
CA GLN A 216 9.71 3.20 -2.53
C GLN A 216 9.28 2.35 -1.33
N VAL A 217 8.08 1.79 -1.42
CA VAL A 217 7.40 1.08 -0.33
C VAL A 217 7.91 -0.36 -0.16
N VAL A 218 8.10 -0.78 1.08
CA VAL A 218 8.40 -2.18 1.46
C VAL A 218 7.33 -2.81 2.35
N GLY A 219 6.64 -2.02 3.18
CA GLY A 219 5.56 -2.49 4.04
C GLY A 219 4.23 -1.88 3.63
N TYR A 220 3.53 -2.55 2.71
CA TYR A 220 2.30 -2.04 2.11
C TYR A 220 1.11 -1.97 3.08
N TYR A 221 1.09 -2.87 4.07
CA TYR A 221 0.01 -3.01 5.06
C TYR A 221 0.30 -2.32 6.40
N ALA A 222 1.37 -1.52 6.50
CA ALA A 222 1.76 -0.83 7.71
C ALA A 222 1.91 0.67 7.48
N PRO A 223 1.34 1.54 8.34
CA PRO A 223 1.76 2.93 8.39
C PRO A 223 3.19 2.99 8.94
N THR A 224 3.99 3.92 8.41
CA THR A 224 5.40 4.02 8.74
C THR A 224 5.59 4.28 10.23
N SER A 225 6.47 3.48 10.82
CA SER A 225 6.83 3.52 12.23
C SER A 225 7.61 4.79 12.61
N ARG A 226 8.01 5.62 11.63
CA ARG A 226 8.68 6.91 11.87
C ARG A 226 7.89 7.83 12.79
N TYR A 227 6.57 7.79 12.72
CA TYR A 227 5.68 8.74 13.40
C TYR A 227 4.85 8.12 14.52
N GLY A 228 4.99 6.83 14.81
CA GLY A 228 4.29 6.16 15.92
C GLY A 228 3.75 4.78 15.56
N THR A 229 2.73 4.35 16.29
CA THR A 229 2.09 3.04 16.09
C THR A 229 0.95 3.11 15.06
N PRO A 230 0.46 1.95 14.57
CA PRO A 230 -0.77 1.89 13.77
C PRO A 230 -1.97 2.62 14.39
N GLN A 231 -2.18 2.44 15.69
CA GLN A 231 -3.29 3.08 16.40
C GLN A 231 -3.10 4.59 16.55
N ASP A 232 -1.85 5.07 16.58
CA ASP A 232 -1.56 6.50 16.55
C ASP A 232 -1.91 7.12 15.20
N PHE A 233 -1.70 6.38 14.10
CA PHE A 233 -2.17 6.80 12.77
C PHE A 233 -3.70 6.80 12.67
N MET A 234 -4.38 5.78 13.20
CA MET A 234 -5.85 5.77 13.30
C MET A 234 -6.38 6.98 14.07
N TYR A 235 -5.69 7.36 15.16
CA TYR A 235 -6.03 8.56 15.93
C TYR A 235 -5.89 9.86 15.14
N LEU A 236 -4.88 9.96 14.26
CA LEU A 236 -4.74 11.10 13.34
C LEU A 236 -5.91 11.18 12.36
N VAL A 237 -6.29 10.06 11.74
CA VAL A 237 -7.41 10.01 10.79
C VAL A 237 -8.75 10.36 11.50
N ASP A 238 -9.01 9.78 12.66
CA ASP A 238 -10.21 10.08 13.48
C ASP A 238 -10.27 11.57 13.87
N ALA A 239 -9.11 12.19 14.12
CA ALA A 239 -9.03 13.63 14.38
C ALA A 239 -9.37 14.49 13.16
N PHE A 240 -8.92 14.12 11.95
CA PHE A 240 -9.31 14.78 10.70
C PHE A 240 -10.82 14.64 10.44
N HIS A 241 -11.37 13.43 10.57
CA HIS A 241 -12.82 13.20 10.38
C HIS A 241 -13.66 14.01 11.37
N LYS A 242 -13.26 14.04 12.65
CA LYS A 242 -13.90 14.88 13.66
C LYS A 242 -13.82 16.38 13.34
N ALA A 243 -12.76 16.80 12.66
CA ALA A 243 -12.58 18.17 12.18
C ALA A 243 -13.39 18.49 10.92
N GLY A 244 -13.97 17.49 10.25
CA GLY A 244 -14.69 17.61 8.99
C GLY A 244 -13.78 17.59 7.76
N ILE A 245 -12.60 16.99 7.87
CA ILE A 245 -11.57 16.94 6.83
C ILE A 245 -11.41 15.50 6.38
N GLY A 246 -11.45 15.26 5.07
CA GLY A 246 -11.18 13.93 4.51
C GLY A 246 -9.69 13.64 4.37
N VAL A 247 -9.32 12.36 4.42
CA VAL A 247 -7.92 11.92 4.31
C VAL A 247 -7.71 11.13 3.03
N ILE A 248 -6.79 11.60 2.19
CA ILE A 248 -6.33 10.92 0.98
C ILE A 248 -4.91 10.42 1.24
N LEU A 249 -4.59 9.21 0.78
CA LEU A 249 -3.22 8.68 0.81
C LEU A 249 -2.65 8.56 -0.59
N ASP A 250 -1.40 8.93 -0.73
CA ASP A 250 -0.60 8.47 -1.87
C ASP A 250 -0.34 6.98 -1.72
N TRP A 251 -0.81 6.24 -2.71
CA TRP A 251 -0.76 4.80 -2.79
C TRP A 251 0.07 4.37 -4.00
N VAL A 252 0.99 3.43 -3.79
CA VAL A 252 2.08 3.14 -4.74
C VAL A 252 1.98 1.71 -5.28
N PRO A 253 0.99 1.39 -6.13
CA PRO A 253 0.84 0.05 -6.72
C PRO A 253 1.75 -0.18 -7.92
N ALA A 254 2.48 0.84 -8.39
CA ALA A 254 3.20 0.79 -9.67
C ALA A 254 4.49 -0.03 -9.62
N HIS A 255 5.21 0.02 -8.49
CA HIS A 255 6.55 -0.55 -8.35
C HIS A 255 6.96 -0.71 -6.88
N PHE A 256 8.04 -1.45 -6.64
CA PHE A 256 8.66 -1.60 -5.32
C PHE A 256 10.19 -1.69 -5.41
N PRO A 257 10.95 -1.29 -4.39
CA PRO A 257 12.41 -1.26 -4.46
C PRO A 257 13.03 -2.66 -4.35
N LYS A 258 14.33 -2.76 -4.65
CA LYS A 258 15.10 -4.02 -4.65
C LYS A 258 15.66 -4.40 -3.27
N ASP A 259 15.23 -3.72 -2.21
CA ASP A 259 15.65 -4.01 -0.83
C ASP A 259 15.45 -5.48 -0.48
N ALA A 260 16.53 -6.12 0.00
CA ALA A 260 16.55 -7.57 0.23
C ALA A 260 15.48 -8.05 1.23
N HIS A 261 15.11 -7.20 2.20
CA HIS A 261 14.09 -7.51 3.19
C HIS A 261 12.66 -7.36 2.66
N GLY A 262 12.44 -6.69 1.52
CA GLY A 262 11.14 -6.46 0.90
C GLY A 262 10.72 -7.57 -0.08
N LEU A 263 9.89 -7.22 -1.06
CA LEU A 263 9.20 -8.18 -1.94
C LEU A 263 10.08 -8.78 -3.04
N ALA A 264 11.23 -8.20 -3.37
CA ALA A 264 12.05 -8.64 -4.49
C ALA A 264 12.57 -10.07 -4.28
N MET A 265 12.41 -10.93 -5.29
CA MET A 265 12.83 -12.35 -5.26
C MET A 265 12.35 -13.07 -3.98
N PHE A 266 11.09 -12.82 -3.58
CA PHE A 266 10.61 -13.09 -2.22
C PHE A 266 10.92 -14.51 -1.71
N ASP A 267 10.66 -15.52 -2.54
CA ASP A 267 10.86 -16.94 -2.23
C ASP A 267 12.01 -17.58 -3.00
N GLY A 268 12.93 -16.77 -3.53
CA GLY A 268 14.04 -17.19 -4.39
C GLY A 268 13.71 -17.17 -5.88
N THR A 269 12.49 -16.80 -6.25
CA THR A 269 12.05 -16.61 -7.65
C THR A 269 11.40 -15.24 -7.83
N PRO A 270 11.23 -14.73 -9.08
CA PRO A 270 10.41 -13.56 -9.36
C PRO A 270 8.94 -13.84 -8.98
N LEU A 271 8.57 -13.56 -7.73
CA LEU A 271 7.27 -13.90 -7.16
C LEU A 271 6.28 -12.75 -7.34
N TYR A 272 6.58 -11.59 -6.76
CA TYR A 272 5.74 -10.38 -6.84
C TYR A 272 5.99 -9.59 -8.13
N GLU A 273 7.22 -9.65 -8.66
CA GLU A 273 7.62 -9.00 -9.90
C GLU A 273 7.52 -9.91 -11.12
N TYR A 274 7.38 -9.31 -12.32
CA TYR A 274 7.48 -10.06 -13.56
C TYR A 274 8.86 -10.72 -13.69
N ALA A 275 8.88 -11.96 -14.19
CA ALA A 275 10.12 -12.69 -14.44
C ALA A 275 10.94 -12.12 -15.61
N ASP A 276 10.28 -11.57 -16.64
CA ASP A 276 10.97 -10.89 -17.74
C ASP A 276 11.37 -9.47 -17.30
N PRO A 277 12.67 -9.15 -17.23
CA PRO A 277 13.14 -7.83 -16.76
C PRO A 277 12.70 -6.67 -17.65
N ARG A 278 12.34 -6.93 -18.92
CA ARG A 278 11.80 -5.90 -19.83
C ARG A 278 10.41 -5.43 -19.39
N LEU A 279 9.72 -6.22 -18.58
CA LEU A 279 8.43 -5.89 -17.96
C LEU A 279 8.62 -5.56 -16.48
N GLY A 280 9.45 -6.35 -15.79
CA GLY A 280 9.57 -6.40 -14.34
C GLY A 280 10.48 -5.35 -13.71
N GLU A 281 11.08 -4.44 -14.48
CA GLU A 281 11.94 -3.39 -13.94
C GLU A 281 11.66 -2.02 -14.58
N HIS A 282 11.62 -0.96 -13.75
CA HIS A 282 11.73 0.41 -14.25
C HIS A 282 13.21 0.79 -14.31
N PRO A 283 13.81 0.90 -15.51
CA PRO A 283 15.25 1.06 -15.67
C PRO A 283 15.76 2.37 -15.07
N ASP A 284 15.02 3.46 -15.23
CA ASP A 284 15.41 4.79 -14.71
C ASP A 284 15.34 4.88 -13.18
N TRP A 285 14.50 4.07 -12.54
CA TRP A 285 14.26 4.12 -11.09
C TRP A 285 15.02 3.03 -10.33
N GLY A 286 15.48 1.99 -11.03
CA GLY A 286 16.15 0.84 -10.41
C GLY A 286 15.21 -0.03 -9.56
N THR A 287 13.89 0.04 -9.77
CA THR A 287 12.86 -0.67 -8.99
C THR A 287 12.25 -1.84 -9.77
N LYS A 288 11.57 -2.74 -9.05
CA LYS A 288 10.78 -3.83 -9.63
C LYS A 288 9.34 -3.40 -9.92
N VAL A 289 8.73 -4.00 -10.93
CA VAL A 289 7.32 -3.79 -11.31
C VAL A 289 6.52 -5.04 -10.92
N PHE A 290 5.36 -4.85 -10.28
CA PHE A 290 4.47 -5.94 -9.90
C PHE A 290 4.00 -6.74 -11.13
N ASP A 291 3.93 -8.06 -11.00
CA ASP A 291 3.36 -8.95 -12.01
C ASP A 291 1.83 -8.94 -11.95
N TYR A 292 1.21 -8.01 -12.67
CA TYR A 292 -0.25 -7.90 -12.74
C TYR A 292 -0.92 -9.09 -13.46
N SER A 293 -0.15 -10.02 -14.03
CA SER A 293 -0.69 -11.25 -14.62
C SER A 293 -0.98 -12.34 -13.57
N LYS A 294 -0.40 -12.23 -12.38
CA LYS A 294 -0.59 -13.18 -11.28
C LYS A 294 -1.75 -12.76 -10.38
N THR A 295 -2.68 -13.69 -10.18
CA THR A 295 -3.90 -13.42 -9.39
C THR A 295 -3.60 -13.10 -7.94
N GLU A 296 -2.63 -13.77 -7.32
CA GLU A 296 -2.22 -13.52 -5.94
C GLU A 296 -1.58 -12.14 -5.75
N VAL A 297 -0.82 -11.66 -6.75
CA VAL A 297 -0.20 -10.32 -6.75
C VAL A 297 -1.26 -9.24 -6.94
N VAL A 298 -2.19 -9.44 -7.87
CA VAL A 298 -3.36 -8.57 -8.02
C VAL A 298 -4.19 -8.54 -6.74
N ASN A 299 -4.37 -9.70 -6.08
CA ASN A 299 -5.07 -9.77 -4.80
C ASN A 299 -4.34 -8.98 -3.71
N PHE A 300 -3.01 -9.11 -3.62
CA PHE A 300 -2.19 -8.37 -2.66
C PHE A 300 -2.43 -6.86 -2.78
N LEU A 301 -2.45 -6.33 -4.00
CA LEU A 301 -2.65 -4.90 -4.25
C LEU A 301 -4.11 -4.46 -4.02
N ILE A 302 -5.10 -5.19 -4.55
CA ILE A 302 -6.52 -4.83 -4.38
C ILE A 302 -6.92 -4.88 -2.91
N ALA A 303 -6.56 -5.95 -2.20
CA ALA A 303 -6.82 -6.06 -0.77
C ALA A 303 -6.07 -5.00 0.03
N ASN A 304 -4.90 -4.53 -0.43
CA ASN A 304 -4.18 -3.43 0.21
C ASN A 304 -4.90 -2.09 0.07
N ALA A 305 -5.43 -1.78 -1.11
CA ALA A 305 -6.24 -0.58 -1.30
C ALA A 305 -7.48 -0.59 -0.40
N LEU A 306 -8.18 -1.73 -0.34
CA LEU A 306 -9.33 -1.90 0.54
C LEU A 306 -8.95 -1.85 2.02
N PHE A 307 -7.81 -2.40 2.40
CA PHE A 307 -7.29 -2.36 3.77
C PHE A 307 -7.14 -0.93 4.30
N TRP A 308 -6.55 -0.02 3.52
CA TRP A 308 -6.43 1.38 3.93
C TRP A 308 -7.79 2.05 4.13
N VAL A 309 -8.74 1.80 3.24
CA VAL A 309 -10.09 2.38 3.31
C VAL A 309 -10.91 1.75 4.44
N GLU A 310 -10.84 0.44 4.65
CA GLU A 310 -11.70 -0.29 5.58
C GLU A 310 -11.14 -0.34 7.00
N LYS A 311 -9.81 -0.45 7.18
CA LYS A 311 -9.17 -0.53 8.51
C LYS A 311 -8.70 0.81 9.05
N TYR A 312 -8.25 1.70 8.17
CA TYR A 312 -7.78 3.04 8.56
C TYR A 312 -8.76 4.16 8.20
N HIS A 313 -9.93 3.82 7.67
CA HIS A 313 -11.01 4.75 7.33
C HIS A 313 -10.63 5.83 6.30
N ILE A 314 -9.53 5.64 5.55
CA ILE A 314 -9.08 6.57 4.50
C ILE A 314 -10.21 6.85 3.49
N ASP A 315 -10.34 8.11 3.06
CA ASP A 315 -11.41 8.59 2.17
C ASP A 315 -10.99 8.61 0.70
N GLY A 316 -9.71 8.48 0.39
CA GLY A 316 -9.27 8.37 -0.99
C GLY A 316 -7.84 7.86 -1.14
N LEU A 317 -7.54 7.32 -2.32
CA LEU A 317 -6.21 6.90 -2.70
C LEU A 317 -5.80 7.66 -3.95
N ARG A 318 -4.61 8.25 -3.96
CA ARG A 318 -4.00 8.87 -5.14
C ARG A 318 -2.88 7.97 -5.65
N VAL A 319 -2.95 7.62 -6.94
CA VAL A 319 -1.96 6.78 -7.62
C VAL A 319 -1.05 7.67 -8.44
N ASP A 320 0.23 7.71 -8.07
CA ASP A 320 1.28 8.36 -8.83
C ASP A 320 1.68 7.56 -10.06
N ALA A 321 2.15 8.26 -11.10
CA ALA A 321 2.78 7.69 -12.28
C ALA A 321 1.98 6.56 -12.93
N VAL A 322 0.66 6.71 -13.08
CA VAL A 322 -0.22 5.69 -13.69
C VAL A 322 0.27 5.28 -15.09
N ALA A 323 0.89 6.20 -15.83
CA ALA A 323 1.51 5.93 -17.12
C ALA A 323 2.59 4.82 -17.04
N SER A 324 3.33 4.70 -15.93
CA SER A 324 4.35 3.67 -15.76
C SER A 324 3.77 2.26 -15.69
N MET A 325 2.50 2.16 -15.31
CA MET A 325 1.76 0.90 -15.28
C MET A 325 1.10 0.61 -16.64
N LEU A 326 0.56 1.63 -17.30
CA LEU A 326 -0.22 1.47 -18.54
C LEU A 326 0.61 1.16 -19.79
N TYR A 327 1.89 1.52 -19.79
CA TYR A 327 2.75 1.42 -20.97
C TYR A 327 3.91 0.44 -20.77
N LEU A 328 3.98 -0.58 -21.64
CA LEU A 328 5.05 -1.59 -21.65
C LEU A 328 6.40 -1.00 -22.08
N ASP A 329 6.40 0.14 -22.76
CA ASP A 329 7.59 0.88 -23.20
C ASP A 329 7.94 2.08 -22.29
N TYR A 330 7.29 2.23 -21.13
CA TYR A 330 7.56 3.34 -20.22
C TYR A 330 9.03 3.33 -19.74
N GLY A 331 9.77 4.41 -20.07
CA GLY A 331 11.18 4.57 -19.73
C GLY A 331 12.11 3.61 -20.50
N ARG A 332 11.68 3.05 -21.64
CA ARG A 332 12.43 2.04 -22.41
C ARG A 332 12.61 2.48 -23.86
N GLU A 333 13.77 2.15 -24.43
CA GLU A 333 14.07 2.40 -25.85
C GLU A 333 13.56 1.26 -26.75
N ASP A 334 13.54 1.50 -28.07
CA ASP A 334 13.22 0.48 -29.06
C ASP A 334 14.11 -0.77 -28.91
N GLY A 335 13.47 -1.94 -28.85
CA GLY A 335 14.15 -3.22 -28.61
C GLY A 335 14.38 -3.58 -27.14
N GLN A 336 14.08 -2.68 -26.21
CA GLN A 336 14.18 -2.92 -24.76
C GLN A 336 12.85 -3.31 -24.09
N TRP A 337 11.75 -3.35 -24.85
CA TRP A 337 10.41 -3.73 -24.37
C TRP A 337 9.77 -4.78 -25.29
N VAL A 338 8.66 -5.38 -24.84
CA VAL A 338 7.89 -6.35 -25.63
C VAL A 338 6.43 -5.90 -25.77
N PRO A 339 5.83 -6.03 -26.97
CA PRO A 339 4.44 -5.66 -27.17
C PRO A 339 3.48 -6.65 -26.51
N ASN A 340 2.27 -6.18 -26.25
CA ASN A 340 1.17 -7.02 -25.82
C ASN A 340 0.76 -8.00 -26.93
N LYS A 341 -0.15 -8.92 -26.59
CA LYS A 341 -0.65 -9.96 -27.52
C LYS A 341 -1.31 -9.42 -28.81
N TYR A 342 -1.60 -8.13 -28.89
CA TYR A 342 -2.18 -7.46 -30.06
C TYR A 342 -1.16 -6.59 -30.82
N GLY A 343 0.10 -6.56 -30.40
CA GLY A 343 1.18 -5.80 -31.04
C GLY A 343 1.32 -4.35 -30.56
N GLY A 344 0.52 -3.91 -29.59
CA GLY A 344 0.58 -2.57 -29.01
C GLY A 344 1.47 -2.48 -27.76
N ASN A 345 1.64 -1.27 -27.23
CA ASN A 345 2.41 -0.99 -26.02
C ASN A 345 1.55 -0.90 -24.75
N GLU A 346 0.25 -1.13 -24.86
CA GLU A 346 -0.65 -1.11 -23.71
C GLU A 346 -0.42 -2.33 -22.81
N ASN A 347 -0.23 -2.10 -21.52
CA ASN A 347 -0.18 -3.15 -20.51
C ASN A 347 -1.61 -3.59 -20.16
N LEU A 348 -2.07 -4.68 -20.79
CA LEU A 348 -3.45 -5.15 -20.67
C LEU A 348 -3.78 -5.63 -19.25
N GLU A 349 -2.81 -6.22 -18.57
CA GLU A 349 -2.91 -6.72 -17.22
C GLU A 349 -3.08 -5.56 -16.22
N ALA A 350 -2.31 -4.48 -16.36
CA ALA A 350 -2.47 -3.28 -15.53
C ALA A 350 -3.82 -2.57 -15.78
N ILE A 351 -4.29 -2.54 -17.03
CA ILE A 351 -5.62 -1.98 -17.36
C ILE A 351 -6.72 -2.78 -16.68
N GLU A 352 -6.66 -4.11 -16.71
CA GLU A 352 -7.66 -4.96 -16.05
C GLU A 352 -7.58 -4.83 -14.53
N PHE A 353 -6.38 -4.74 -13.97
CA PHE A 353 -6.17 -4.45 -12.55
C PHE A 353 -6.91 -3.19 -12.10
N PHE A 354 -6.78 -2.06 -12.81
CA PHE A 354 -7.48 -0.82 -12.45
C PHE A 354 -9.00 -0.95 -12.57
N LYS A 355 -9.49 -1.63 -13.60
CA LYS A 355 -10.93 -1.89 -13.76
C LYS A 355 -11.48 -2.75 -12.61
N HIS A 356 -10.74 -3.76 -12.19
CA HIS A 356 -11.10 -4.63 -11.07
C HIS A 356 -11.08 -3.85 -9.76
N LEU A 357 -9.97 -3.16 -9.46
CA LEU A 357 -9.81 -2.31 -8.28
C LEU A 357 -10.95 -1.29 -8.15
N SER A 358 -11.17 -0.49 -9.20
CA SER A 358 -12.19 0.56 -9.17
C SER A 358 -13.61 -0.01 -9.05
N SER A 359 -13.90 -1.15 -9.69
CA SER A 359 -15.21 -1.80 -9.57
C SER A 359 -15.50 -2.27 -8.15
N VAL A 360 -14.50 -2.87 -7.50
CA VAL A 360 -14.65 -3.38 -6.12
C VAL A 360 -14.68 -2.22 -5.12
N MET A 361 -13.82 -1.21 -5.28
CA MET A 361 -13.82 -0.02 -4.43
C MET A 361 -15.16 0.71 -4.49
N ASN A 362 -15.69 0.97 -5.69
CA ASN A 362 -16.99 1.64 -5.85
C ASN A 362 -18.16 0.83 -5.27
N TYR A 363 -18.09 -0.51 -5.34
CA TYR A 363 -19.14 -1.36 -4.79
C TYR A 363 -19.11 -1.43 -3.26
N ARG A 364 -17.94 -1.64 -2.66
CA ARG A 364 -17.79 -1.84 -1.21
C ARG A 364 -17.72 -0.52 -0.44
N ASN A 365 -17.04 0.46 -1.02
CA ASN A 365 -16.67 1.72 -0.37
C ASN A 365 -17.03 2.91 -1.27
N PRO A 366 -18.32 3.16 -1.56
CA PRO A 366 -18.74 4.24 -2.46
C PRO A 366 -18.37 5.64 -1.95
N ARG A 367 -17.95 5.78 -0.69
CA ARG A 367 -17.41 7.01 -0.11
C ARG A 367 -15.97 7.33 -0.57
N ALA A 368 -15.23 6.32 -1.01
CA ALA A 368 -13.80 6.42 -1.24
C ALA A 368 -13.50 6.79 -2.70
N TYR A 369 -12.54 7.68 -2.90
CA TYR A 369 -12.09 8.08 -4.24
C TYR A 369 -10.83 7.34 -4.66
N ILE A 370 -10.65 7.15 -5.96
CA ILE A 370 -9.35 6.80 -6.52
C ILE A 370 -8.95 7.90 -7.49
N ILE A 371 -7.82 8.56 -7.25
CA ILE A 371 -7.32 9.70 -8.02
C ILE A 371 -6.10 9.24 -8.82
N ALA A 372 -6.05 9.54 -10.11
CA ALA A 372 -4.91 9.24 -10.97
C ALA A 372 -4.05 10.48 -11.21
N GLU A 373 -2.73 10.35 -11.07
CA GLU A 373 -1.80 11.13 -11.88
C GLU A 373 -1.42 10.31 -13.09
N GLU A 374 -1.83 10.80 -14.27
CA GLU A 374 -1.57 10.14 -15.54
C GLU A 374 -1.11 11.23 -16.52
N SER A 375 0.19 11.25 -16.78
CA SER A 375 0.89 12.32 -17.48
C SER A 375 0.92 12.17 -19.01
N THR A 376 0.28 11.12 -19.55
CA THR A 376 0.03 10.99 -20.98
C THR A 376 -1.41 11.40 -21.32
N ALA A 377 -1.78 11.26 -22.60
CA ALA A 377 -3.12 11.53 -23.08
C ALA A 377 -4.02 10.27 -23.05
N TRP A 378 -3.83 9.37 -22.05
CA TRP A 378 -4.64 8.15 -21.98
C TRP A 378 -6.13 8.50 -21.92
N PRO A 379 -6.97 7.94 -22.81
CA PRO A 379 -8.37 8.31 -22.87
C PRO A 379 -9.15 7.69 -21.71
N LYS A 380 -10.23 8.37 -21.29
CA LYS A 380 -11.24 7.79 -20.38
C LYS A 380 -10.72 7.33 -19.00
N VAL A 381 -9.64 7.92 -18.49
CA VAL A 381 -9.09 7.59 -17.14
C VAL A 381 -10.18 7.64 -16.06
N THR A 382 -11.05 8.64 -16.11
CA THR A 382 -12.13 8.84 -15.12
C THR A 382 -13.52 8.32 -15.54
N MET A 383 -13.61 7.53 -16.61
CA MET A 383 -14.88 6.89 -16.99
C MET A 383 -15.02 5.52 -16.34
N SER A 384 -16.27 5.06 -16.21
CA SER A 384 -16.60 3.72 -15.69
C SER A 384 -15.90 2.60 -16.48
N PRO A 385 -15.46 1.52 -15.81
CA PRO A 385 -14.98 0.32 -16.49
C PRO A 385 -15.95 -0.24 -17.54
N LYS A 386 -17.27 -0.10 -17.31
CA LYS A 386 -18.33 -0.54 -18.24
C LYS A 386 -18.31 0.23 -19.57
N ASP A 387 -17.82 1.46 -19.56
CA ASP A 387 -17.73 2.34 -20.74
C ASP A 387 -16.32 2.35 -21.36
N GLY A 388 -15.47 1.40 -20.91
CA GLY A 388 -14.08 1.25 -21.33
C GLY A 388 -13.11 2.22 -20.67
N GLY A 389 -13.48 2.84 -19.55
CA GLY A 389 -12.56 3.65 -18.75
C GLY A 389 -11.77 2.82 -17.73
N LEU A 390 -10.88 3.49 -16.99
CA LEU A 390 -10.08 2.88 -15.92
C LEU A 390 -10.79 2.91 -14.56
N GLY A 391 -11.84 3.73 -14.41
CA GLY A 391 -12.67 3.79 -13.22
C GLY A 391 -12.15 4.69 -12.09
N PHE A 392 -11.16 5.54 -12.35
CA PHE A 392 -10.75 6.56 -11.39
C PHE A 392 -11.85 7.61 -11.20
N SER A 393 -11.95 8.16 -10.00
CA SER A 393 -12.87 9.26 -9.66
C SER A 393 -12.39 10.58 -10.27
N TYR A 394 -11.08 10.86 -10.16
CA TYR A 394 -10.46 12.09 -10.63
C TYR A 394 -9.13 11.81 -11.33
N LYS A 395 -8.70 12.73 -12.20
CA LYS A 395 -7.37 12.74 -12.83
C LYS A 395 -6.73 14.10 -12.59
N TRP A 396 -5.49 14.13 -12.14
CA TRP A 396 -4.69 15.36 -12.08
C TRP A 396 -4.52 15.93 -13.50
N ASN A 397 -4.80 17.22 -13.66
CA ASN A 397 -4.65 17.90 -14.94
C ASN A 397 -3.21 18.43 -15.09
N MET A 398 -2.30 17.53 -15.46
CA MET A 398 -0.87 17.85 -15.62
C MET A 398 -0.62 18.90 -16.71
N GLY A 399 -1.42 18.90 -17.78
CA GLY A 399 -1.35 19.91 -18.85
C GLY A 399 -1.69 21.30 -18.33
N TRP A 400 -2.79 21.44 -17.59
CA TRP A 400 -3.16 22.72 -16.95
C TRP A 400 -2.08 23.19 -15.97
N MET A 401 -1.54 22.30 -15.13
CA MET A 401 -0.49 22.67 -14.19
C MET A 401 0.75 23.21 -14.91
N HIS A 402 1.22 22.51 -15.95
CA HIS A 402 2.35 22.95 -16.76
C HIS A 402 2.06 24.31 -17.42
N ASP A 403 0.93 24.43 -18.12
CA ASP A 403 0.59 25.64 -18.86
C ASP A 403 0.40 26.85 -17.93
N PHE A 404 -0.27 26.66 -16.79
CA PHE A 404 -0.48 27.70 -15.80
C PHE A 404 0.84 28.18 -15.16
N LEU A 405 1.72 27.26 -14.76
CA LEU A 405 3.02 27.63 -14.18
C LEU A 405 3.92 28.29 -15.22
N GLU A 406 3.99 27.76 -16.44
CA GLU A 406 4.77 28.37 -17.52
C GLU A 406 4.24 29.76 -17.87
N TYR A 407 2.91 29.95 -17.93
CA TYR A 407 2.32 31.27 -18.12
C TYR A 407 2.66 32.25 -16.98
N THR A 408 2.62 31.76 -15.73
CA THR A 408 2.88 32.58 -14.54
C THR A 408 4.33 33.05 -14.47
N LYS A 409 5.30 32.19 -14.84
CA LYS A 409 6.74 32.48 -14.87
C LYS A 409 7.14 33.52 -15.93
N LEU A 410 6.34 33.71 -16.98
CA LEU A 410 6.66 34.69 -18.03
C LEU A 410 6.63 36.13 -17.49
N ASP A 411 7.57 36.95 -17.95
CA ASP A 411 7.48 38.41 -17.79
C ASP A 411 6.13 38.89 -18.35
N PRO A 412 5.39 39.77 -17.63
CA PRO A 412 4.13 40.32 -18.10
C PRO A 412 4.13 40.81 -19.55
N LEU A 413 5.25 41.35 -20.07
CA LEU A 413 5.40 41.80 -21.46
C LEU A 413 5.17 40.66 -22.48
N PHE A 414 5.63 39.44 -22.17
CA PHE A 414 5.54 38.28 -23.07
C PHE A 414 4.24 37.48 -22.93
N LYS A 415 3.44 37.74 -21.88
CA LYS A 415 2.18 37.02 -21.64
C LYS A 415 1.16 37.19 -22.77
N LYS A 416 1.15 38.35 -23.44
CA LYS A 416 0.24 38.61 -24.58
C LYS A 416 0.40 37.57 -25.70
N GLY A 417 1.63 37.12 -25.98
CA GLY A 417 1.91 36.12 -27.02
C GLY A 417 1.66 34.68 -26.60
N ASN A 418 1.34 34.43 -25.32
CA ASN A 418 1.21 33.10 -24.73
C ASN A 418 -0.12 32.92 -23.99
N HIS A 419 -1.15 33.72 -24.30
CA HIS A 419 -2.41 33.70 -23.55
C HIS A 419 -3.19 32.38 -23.69
N ASN A 420 -2.89 31.60 -24.75
CA ASN A 420 -3.40 30.24 -24.93
C ASN A 420 -2.97 29.25 -23.83
N LYS A 421 -1.98 29.59 -23.00
CA LYS A 421 -1.62 28.79 -21.81
C LYS A 421 -2.56 29.03 -20.62
N MET A 422 -3.40 30.06 -20.67
CA MET A 422 -4.34 30.44 -19.60
C MET A 422 -5.80 30.10 -19.95
N THR A 423 -6.09 29.87 -21.23
CA THR A 423 -7.42 29.66 -21.81
C THR A 423 -7.49 28.28 -22.44
#